data_AF-F4WZD1-F1
#
_entry.id   AF-F4WZD1-F1
#
_cell.length_a   1.000
_cell.length_b   1.000
_cell.length_c   1.000
_cell.angle_alpha   90.00
_cell.angle_beta   90.00
_cell.angle_gamma   90.00
#
_symmetry.space_group_name_H-M   'P 1'
#
loop_
_entity.id
_entity.type
_entity.pdbx_description
1 polymer ?
#
loop_
_entity_poly.entity_id
_entity_poly.type
_entity_poly.pdbx_seq_one_letter_code
_entity_poly.pdbx_strand_id
1 'polypeptide(L)' 'YSLDIALSNYHLFRSLQNSLNGVKLASKEICKNHLKQFFDQKPHKFYRDGIMALPQKWQNIIENNGAYLV' A
#
# COMPACT_ATOMS: atom_id res chain seq x y z
N TYR A 1 -19.44 0.23 1.38
CA TYR A 1 -18.17 0.65 0.75
C TYR A 1 -17.06 0.41 1.75
N SER A 2 -16.20 -0.57 1.53
CA SER A 2 -15.07 -0.88 2.42
C SER A 2 -13.77 -0.61 1.68
N LEU A 3 -13.23 0.59 1.90
CA LEU A 3 -11.97 1.07 1.32
C LEU A 3 -10.75 0.28 1.87
N ASP A 4 -10.94 -0.46 2.97
CA ASP A 4 -9.95 -1.27 3.68
C ASP A 4 -9.74 -2.69 3.12
N ILE A 5 -10.62 -3.13 2.21
CA ILE A 5 -10.53 -4.45 1.56
C ILE A 5 -9.54 -4.41 0.38
N ALA A 6 -9.30 -3.21 -0.17
CA ALA A 6 -8.34 -3.03 -1.25
C ALA A 6 -6.91 -3.07 -0.69
N LEU A 7 -6.21 -4.18 -0.93
CA LEU A 7 -4.81 -4.41 -0.56
C LEU A 7 -3.86 -3.25 -0.88
N SER A 8 -4.15 -2.56 -1.99
CA SER A 8 -3.43 -1.39 -2.44
C SER A 8 -3.38 -0.33 -1.35
N ASN A 9 -4.46 -0.09 -0.59
CA ASN A 9 -4.53 0.94 0.45
C ASN A 9 -3.60 0.70 1.63
N TYR A 10 -3.43 -0.54 2.09
CA TYR A 10 -2.64 -0.79 3.30
C TYR A 10 -1.15 -1.04 3.05
N HIS A 11 -0.79 -1.79 2.00
CA HIS A 11 0.61 -2.16 1.78
C HIS A 11 1.30 -1.21 0.79
N LEU A 12 0.69 -1.02 -0.38
CA LEU A 12 1.27 -0.22 -1.45
C LEU A 12 1.19 1.27 -1.14
N PHE A 13 0.00 1.78 -0.80
CA PHE A 13 -0.21 3.21 -0.52
C PHE A 13 0.45 3.65 0.79
N ARG A 14 0.55 2.80 1.81
CA ARG A 14 1.35 3.09 3.02
C ARG A 14 2.85 3.19 2.71
N SER A 15 3.38 2.24 1.95
CA SER A 15 4.78 2.27 1.50
C SER A 15 5.06 3.48 0.60
N LEU A 16 4.10 3.84 -0.25
CA LEU A 16 4.16 5.02 -1.09
C LEU A 16 4.10 6.32 -0.27
N GLN A 17 3.20 6.42 0.72
CA GLN A 17 3.14 7.56 1.64
C GLN A 17 4.46 7.74 2.39
N ASN A 18 5.08 6.66 2.87
CA ASN A 18 6.40 6.73 3.50
C ASN A 18 7.47 7.21 2.53
N SER A 19 7.44 6.75 1.27
CA SER A 19 8.33 7.18 0.20
C SER A 19 8.15 8.66 -0.19
N LEU A 20 6.93 9.16 -0.07
CA LEU A 20 6.58 10.55 -0.36
C LEU A 20 6.80 11.48 0.84
N ASN A 21 6.98 10.92 2.04
CA ASN A 21 7.15 11.70 3.24
C ASN A 21 8.47 12.48 3.18
N GLY A 22 8.38 13.81 3.12
CA GLY A 22 9.53 14.71 2.96
C GLY A 22 9.94 15.00 1.51
N VAL A 23 9.28 14.42 0.50
CA VAL A 23 9.56 14.70 -0.92
C VAL A 23 8.72 15.87 -1.41
N LYS A 24 9.37 16.93 -1.91
CA LYS A 24 8.68 18.04 -2.59
C LYS A 24 8.35 17.65 -4.04
N LEU A 25 7.08 17.34 -4.28
CA LEU A 25 6.57 17.11 -5.63
C LEU A 25 6.30 18.46 -6.32
N ALA A 26 7.36 19.09 -6.83
CA ALA A 26 7.28 20.42 -7.45
C ALA A 26 6.65 20.44 -8.86
N SER A 27 6.51 19.26 -9.50
CA SER A 27 5.91 19.13 -10.83
C SER A 27 5.33 17.72 -11.03
N LYS A 28 4.37 17.61 -11.95
CA LYS A 28 3.81 16.34 -12.41
C LYS A 28 4.89 15.39 -12.94
N GLU A 29 5.92 15.90 -13.61
CA GLU A 29 7.04 15.09 -14.09
C GLU A 29 7.87 14.49 -12.95
N ILE A 30 8.19 15.29 -11.94
CA ILE A 30 8.92 14.83 -10.76
C ILE A 30 8.12 13.74 -10.03
N CYS A 31 6.81 13.93 -9.91
CA CYS A 31 5.92 12.92 -9.34
C CYS A 31 5.93 11.61 -10.15
N LYS A 32 5.84 11.69 -11.48
CA LYS A 32 5.91 10.50 -12.35
C LYS A 32 7.24 9.78 -12.23
N ASN A 33 8.35 10.51 -12.23
CA ASN A 33 9.69 9.93 -12.11
C ASN A 33 9.89 9.27 -10.75
N HIS A 34 9.43 9.91 -9.67
CA HIS A 34 9.49 9.34 -8.32
C HIS A 34 8.66 8.06 -8.20
N LEU A 35 7.44 8.06 -8.76
CA LEU A 35 6.61 6.86 -8.81
C LEU A 35 7.30 5.75 -9.61
N LYS A 36 7.82 6.05 -10.80
CA LYS A 36 8.54 5.07 -11.62
C LYS A 36 9.70 4.45 -10.85
N GLN A 37 10.55 5.28 -10.25
CA GLN A 37 11.67 4.83 -9.43
C GLN A 37 11.21 4.00 -8.23
N PHE A 38 10.14 4.39 -7.56
CA PHE A 38 9.57 3.64 -6.45
C PHE A 38 9.16 2.23 -6.88
N PHE A 39 8.41 2.09 -7.98
CA PHE A 39 7.98 0.78 -8.47
C PHE A 39 9.16 -0.07 -8.99
N ASP A 40 10.13 0.54 -9.68
CA ASP A 40 11.35 -0.14 -10.17
C ASP A 40 12.24 -0.64 -9.02
N GLN A 41 12.28 0.07 -7.89
CA GLN A 41 13.06 -0.32 -6.71
C GLN A 41 12.40 -1.41 -5.85
N LYS A 42 11.11 -1.72 -6.05
CA LYS A 42 10.44 -2.75 -5.25
C LYS A 42 10.70 -4.15 -5.83
N PRO A 43 11.24 -5.08 -5.03
CA PRO A 43 11.42 -6.46 -5.48
C PRO A 43 10.06 -7.14 -5.66
N HIS A 44 9.99 -8.15 -6.53
CA HIS A 44 8.76 -8.93 -6.73
C HIS A 44 8.18 -9.50 -5.43
N LYS A 45 9.06 -9.82 -4.46
CA LYS A 45 8.69 -10.27 -3.12
C LYS A 45 7.83 -9.24 -2.37
N PHE A 46 8.05 -7.95 -2.54
CA PHE A 46 7.25 -6.89 -1.90
C PHE A 46 5.76 -7.03 -2.29
N TYR A 47 5.48 -7.18 -3.58
CA TYR A 47 4.10 -7.37 -4.05
C TYR A 47 3.51 -8.70 -3.57
N ARG A 48 4.32 -9.77 -3.57
CA ARG A 48 3.91 -11.08 -3.06
C ARG A 48 3.59 -11.05 -1.57
N ASP A 49 4.41 -10.42 -0.75
CA ASP A 49 4.22 -10.29 0.70
C ASP A 49 2.97 -9.46 1.00
N GLY A 50 2.75 -8.39 0.23
CA GLY A 50 1.47 -7.67 0.23
C GLY A 50 0.31 -8.63 -0.03
N ILE A 51 0.33 -9.38 -1.13
CA ILE A 51 -0.76 -10.29 -1.52
C ILE A 51 -0.97 -11.42 -0.49
N MET A 52 0.10 -11.95 0.07
CA MET A 52 0.03 -13.01 1.08
C MET A 52 -0.44 -12.51 2.44
N ALA A 53 -0.40 -11.20 2.70
CA ALA A 53 -1.00 -10.62 3.91
C ALA A 53 -2.53 -10.49 3.80
N LEU A 54 -3.15 -10.68 2.61
CA LEU A 54 -4.61 -10.64 2.49
C LEU A 54 -5.27 -11.67 3.39
N PRO A 55 -5.00 -12.99 3.27
CA PRO A 55 -5.81 -14.01 3.94
C PRO A 55 -5.82 -13.83 5.46
N GLN A 56 -4.68 -13.47 6.06
CA GLN A 56 -4.62 -13.13 7.50
C GLN A 56 -5.48 -11.93 7.88
N LYS A 57 -5.51 -10.87 7.05
CA LYS A 57 -6.36 -9.70 7.28
C LYS A 57 -7.84 -10.01 7.13
N TRP A 58 -8.22 -10.78 6.11
CA TRP A 58 -9.61 -11.25 5.93
C TRP A 58 -10.06 -12.07 7.13
N GLN A 59 -9.21 -12.97 7.62
CA GLN A 59 -9.49 -13.76 8.82
C GLN A 59 -9.70 -12.85 10.03
N ASN A 60 -8.81 -11.87 10.27
CA ASN A 60 -8.98 -10.90 11.35
C ASN A 60 -10.28 -10.07 11.24
N ILE A 61 -10.71 -9.70 10.03
CA ILE A 61 -11.96 -8.95 9.83
C ILE A 61 -13.17 -9.82 10.15
N ILE A 62 -13.13 -11.10 9.74
CA ILE A 62 -14.17 -12.09 10.05
C ILE A 62 -14.23 -12.33 11.56
N GLU A 63 -13.09 -12.49 12.23
CA GLU A 63 -12.98 -12.71 13.67
C GLU A 63 -13.39 -11.49 14.51
N ASN A 64 -13.23 -10.27 13.98
CA ASN A 64 -13.67 -9.04 14.63
C ASN A 64 -15.08 -8.60 14.23
N ASN A 65 -15.93 -9.49 13.70
CA ASN A 65 -17.31 -9.17 13.28
C ASN A 65 -17.40 -7.95 12.34
N GLY A 66 -16.41 -7.74 11.47
CA GLY A 66 -16.38 -6.59 10.57
C GLY A 66 -16.01 -5.26 11.24
N ALA A 67 -15.59 -5.26 12.51
CA ALA A 67 -15.00 -4.08 13.12
C ALA A 67 -13.63 -3.80 12.49
N TYR A 68 -13.50 -2.62 11.90
CA TYR A 68 -12.26 -2.15 11.29
C TYR A 68 -11.20 -1.93 12.39
N LEU A 69 -10.13 -2.73 12.37
CA LEU A 69 -8.97 -2.48 13.21
C LEU A 69 -8.20 -1.29 12.63
N VAL A 70 -8.30 -0.14 13.30
CA VAL A 70 -7.54 1.10 13.03
C VAL A 70 -6.04 0.89 13.24
#